data_AF-T1E7Y9-F1
#
_entry.id   AF-T1E7Y9-F1
#
_cell.length_a   1.000
_cell.length_b   1.000
_cell.length_c   1.000
_cell.angle_alpha   90.00
_cell.angle_beta   90.00
_cell.angle_gamma   90.00
#
_symmetry.space_group_name_H-M   'P 1'
#
loop_
_entity.id
_entity.type
_entity.pdbx_description
1 polymer ?
#
loop_
_entity_poly.entity_id
_entity_poly.type
_entity_poly.pdbx_seq_one_letter_code
_entity_poly.pdbx_strand_id
1 'polypeptide(L)'
;MAAPDQVNFQQLMGSLLSTDNDVRTKAEEVYNTLPCETKVPHLLGTIQNPQMTEEARMLSAVLLRRLVTAEFQEFYDPLPVEAKEQLKQQILLTLQQNEIGTMRRKICEMVAEVARFMIDDDGNNEWPEFLQFLFHCASAPSVQLQESALRIFASVPGIFGNQQAQHLPLIKQMLCKYLDPSSDQEVRFQAVRAYGAFILLHDKEEDVKRQFADLLPRVILITAESVEQCDPSNLMQLLIDMAEGVAKVFPPQLEQVFELCMNDL
;
A
#
# COMPACT_ATOMS: atom_id res chain seq x y z
N MET A 1 -0.65 10.79 32.33
CA MET A 1 -1.86 10.00 32.62
C MET A 1 -2.55 9.76 31.29
N ALA A 2 -2.68 8.51 30.84
CA ALA A 2 -3.55 8.22 29.70
C ALA A 2 -4.98 8.67 30.07
N ALA A 3 -5.67 9.35 29.17
CA ALA A 3 -7.05 9.77 29.40
C ALA A 3 -7.92 8.51 29.64
N PRO A 4 -8.94 8.56 30.51
CA PRO A 4 -9.82 7.40 30.79
C PRO A 4 -10.41 6.77 29.52
N ASP A 5 -10.67 7.57 28.49
CA ASP A 5 -11.16 7.09 27.19
C ASP A 5 -10.13 6.22 26.44
N GLN A 6 -8.83 6.55 26.56
CA GLN A 6 -7.75 5.76 25.96
C GLN A 6 -7.61 4.39 26.63
N VAL A 7 -7.77 4.32 27.96
CA VAL A 7 -7.72 3.05 28.71
C VAL A 7 -8.90 2.16 28.32
N ASN A 8 -10.08 2.74 28.17
CA ASN A 8 -11.27 2.02 27.73
C ASN A 8 -11.12 1.46 26.31
N PHE A 9 -10.54 2.23 25.38
CA PHE A 9 -10.31 1.76 24.01
C PHE A 9 -9.28 0.62 23.95
N GLN A 10 -8.23 0.66 24.77
CA GLN A 10 -7.25 -0.43 24.83
C GLN A 10 -7.88 -1.74 25.32
N GLN A 11 -8.76 -1.67 26.32
CA GLN A 11 -9.53 -2.82 26.78
C GLN A 11 -10.44 -3.36 25.68
N LEU A 12 -11.13 -2.47 24.96
CA LEU A 12 -11.98 -2.82 23.81
C LEU A 12 -11.18 -3.58 22.74
N MET A 13 -9.98 -3.12 22.39
CA MET A 13 -9.10 -3.80 21.44
C MET A 13 -8.71 -5.22 21.91
N GLY A 14 -8.47 -5.40 23.21
CA GLY A 14 -8.25 -6.72 23.79
C GLY A 14 -9.47 -7.62 23.69
N SER A 15 -10.67 -7.09 23.95
CA SER A 15 -11.94 -7.84 23.84
C SER A 15 -12.27 -8.27 22.41
N LEU A 16 -11.94 -7.44 21.40
CA LEU A 16 -12.09 -7.79 19.98
C LEU A 16 -11.20 -8.97 19.56
N LEU A 17 -10.11 -9.23 20.28
CA LEU A 17 -9.19 -10.35 20.04
C LEU A 17 -9.50 -11.58 20.90
N SER A 18 -10.56 -11.53 21.71
CA SER A 18 -10.96 -12.65 22.56
C SER A 18 -11.30 -13.90 21.75
N THR A 19 -10.94 -15.07 22.28
CA THR A 19 -11.37 -16.37 21.76
C THR A 19 -12.81 -16.72 22.16
N ASP A 20 -13.36 -16.00 23.14
CA ASP A 20 -14.76 -16.08 23.54
C ASP A 20 -15.62 -15.26 22.57
N ASN A 21 -16.51 -15.95 21.84
CA ASN A 21 -17.38 -15.33 20.84
C ASN A 21 -18.34 -14.31 21.45
N ASP A 22 -18.87 -14.53 22.66
CA ASP A 22 -19.81 -13.60 23.30
C ASP A 22 -19.11 -12.29 23.70
N VAL A 23 -17.87 -12.40 24.18
CA VAL A 23 -17.03 -11.23 24.47
C VAL A 23 -16.71 -10.46 23.20
N ARG A 24 -16.31 -11.17 22.13
CA ARG A 24 -15.97 -10.54 20.84
C ARG A 24 -17.18 -9.86 20.21
N THR A 25 -18.35 -10.50 20.17
CA THR A 25 -19.56 -9.92 19.59
C THR A 25 -20.01 -8.67 20.34
N LYS A 26 -19.99 -8.68 21.68
CA LYS A 26 -20.29 -7.47 22.48
C LYS A 26 -19.29 -6.34 22.21
N ALA A 27 -18.00 -6.67 22.07
CA ALA A 27 -16.98 -5.68 21.74
C ALA A 27 -17.19 -5.10 20.33
N GLU A 28 -17.57 -5.92 19.35
CA GLU A 28 -17.93 -5.46 18.00
C GLU A 28 -19.14 -4.52 18.02
N GLU A 29 -20.20 -4.84 18.77
CA GLU A 29 -21.36 -3.96 18.96
C GLU A 29 -20.94 -2.61 19.54
N VAL A 30 -20.17 -2.60 20.62
CA VAL A 30 -19.66 -1.37 21.24
C VAL A 30 -18.82 -0.60 20.23
N TYR A 31 -17.87 -1.24 19.56
CA TYR A 31 -17.01 -0.61 18.57
C TYR A 31 -17.83 0.03 17.44
N ASN A 32 -18.82 -0.68 16.90
CA ASN A 32 -19.64 -0.19 15.79
C ASN A 32 -20.44 1.07 16.16
N THR A 33 -20.87 1.20 17.42
CA THR A 33 -21.59 2.39 17.91
C THR A 33 -20.70 3.62 18.15
N LEU A 34 -19.37 3.47 18.20
CA LEU A 34 -18.47 4.60 18.39
C LEU A 34 -18.43 5.50 17.15
N PRO A 35 -18.39 6.83 17.30
CA PRO A 35 -18.29 7.75 16.17
C PRO A 35 -16.86 7.74 15.61
N CYS A 36 -16.73 8.08 14.31
CA CYS A 36 -15.46 8.02 13.59
C CYS A 36 -14.41 8.99 14.15
N GLU A 37 -14.84 10.17 14.61
CA GLU A 37 -14.02 11.15 15.32
C GLU A 37 -13.30 10.56 16.56
N THR A 38 -13.89 9.53 17.17
CA THR A 38 -13.30 8.80 18.30
C THR A 38 -12.48 7.61 17.79
N LYS A 39 -13.01 6.82 16.85
CA LYS A 39 -12.32 5.64 16.29
C LYS A 39 -10.97 5.97 15.68
N VAL A 40 -10.91 6.96 14.78
CA VAL A 40 -9.70 7.30 13.99
C VAL A 40 -8.47 7.60 14.87
N PRO A 41 -8.51 8.57 15.80
CA PRO A 41 -7.34 8.88 16.62
C PRO A 41 -6.95 7.74 17.56
N HIS A 42 -7.91 6.97 18.08
CA HIS A 42 -7.61 5.83 18.95
C HIS A 42 -6.99 4.65 18.20
N LEU A 43 -7.47 4.34 17.00
CA LEU A 43 -6.88 3.32 16.13
C LEU A 43 -5.46 3.73 15.75
N LEU A 44 -5.26 4.97 15.30
CA LEU A 44 -3.94 5.48 14.93
C LEU A 44 -2.97 5.48 16.12
N GLY A 45 -3.42 5.94 17.28
CA GLY A 45 -2.64 5.90 18.51
C GLY A 45 -2.31 4.48 18.97
N THR A 46 -3.21 3.51 18.74
CA THR A 46 -2.96 2.09 19.04
C THR A 46 -1.89 1.52 18.09
N ILE A 47 -2.00 1.78 16.79
CA ILE A 47 -0.99 1.38 15.79
C ILE A 47 0.40 1.91 16.18
N GLN A 48 0.47 3.16 16.62
CA GLN A 48 1.74 3.82 16.95
C GLN A 48 2.31 3.43 18.31
N ASN A 49 1.52 2.84 19.22
CA ASN A 49 1.93 2.60 20.60
C ASN A 49 2.68 1.26 20.74
N PRO A 50 3.99 1.27 21.04
CA PRO A 50 4.78 0.04 21.19
C PRO A 50 4.43 -0.76 22.45
N GLN A 51 3.64 -0.21 23.38
CA GLN A 51 3.18 -0.92 24.58
C GLN A 51 1.95 -1.81 24.31
N MET A 52 1.31 -1.66 23.15
CA MET A 52 0.20 -2.52 22.74
C MET A 52 0.72 -3.83 22.16
N THR A 53 -0.05 -4.91 22.29
CA THR A 53 0.29 -6.19 21.67
C THR A 53 0.32 -6.08 20.14
N GLU A 54 1.14 -6.87 19.48
CA GLU A 54 1.28 -6.83 18.02
C GLU A 54 -0.06 -7.12 17.33
N GLU A 55 -0.86 -8.05 17.87
CA GLU A 55 -2.19 -8.39 17.38
C GLU A 55 -3.15 -7.20 17.47
N ALA A 56 -3.11 -6.43 18.56
CA ALA A 56 -3.96 -5.24 18.73
C ALA A 56 -3.55 -4.12 17.77
N ARG A 57 -2.24 -3.93 17.56
CA ARG A 57 -1.71 -2.96 16.58
C ARG A 57 -2.10 -3.35 15.15
N MET A 58 -1.94 -4.63 14.79
CA MET A 58 -2.32 -5.17 13.49
C MET A 58 -3.83 -5.08 13.24
N LEU A 59 -4.66 -5.43 14.23
CA LEU A 59 -6.11 -5.29 14.14
C LEU A 59 -6.50 -3.83 13.95
N SER A 60 -5.87 -2.91 14.69
CA SER A 60 -6.13 -1.47 14.56
C SER A 60 -5.81 -0.94 13.17
N ALA A 61 -4.71 -1.37 12.56
CA ALA A 61 -4.37 -1.02 11.18
C ALA A 61 -5.41 -1.53 10.17
N VAL A 62 -5.93 -2.75 10.36
CA VAL A 62 -6.99 -3.33 9.52
C VAL A 62 -8.31 -2.58 9.69
N LEU A 63 -8.71 -2.29 10.94
CA LEU A 63 -9.94 -1.57 11.24
C LEU A 63 -9.89 -0.14 10.71
N LEU A 64 -8.76 0.56 10.87
CA LEU A 64 -8.58 1.90 10.34
C LEU A 64 -8.66 1.92 8.82
N ARG A 65 -8.01 0.97 8.14
CA ARG A 65 -8.13 0.84 6.68
C ARG A 65 -9.58 0.64 6.24
N ARG A 66 -10.32 -0.27 6.90
CA ARG A 66 -11.74 -0.52 6.62
C ARG A 66 -12.60 0.72 6.83
N LEU A 67 -12.33 1.48 7.90
CA LEU A 67 -13.04 2.71 8.22
C LEU A 67 -12.79 3.79 7.16
N VAL A 68 -11.54 3.93 6.70
CA VAL A 68 -11.19 4.82 5.57
C VAL A 68 -11.95 4.40 4.32
N THR A 69 -11.92 3.12 3.93
CA THR A 69 -12.64 2.66 2.73
C THR A 69 -14.15 2.92 2.80
N ALA A 70 -14.76 2.76 3.98
CA ALA A 70 -16.21 2.86 4.13
C ALA A 70 -16.72 4.29 4.33
N GLU A 71 -15.99 5.11 5.10
CA GLU A 71 -16.53 6.33 5.73
C GLU A 71 -15.55 7.52 5.65
N PHE A 72 -14.60 7.53 4.71
CA PHE A 72 -13.55 8.57 4.65
C PHE A 72 -14.11 10.00 4.66
N GLN A 73 -15.00 10.33 3.74
CA GLN A 73 -15.58 11.68 3.64
C GLN A 73 -16.38 12.05 4.89
N GLU A 74 -17.10 11.10 5.49
CA GLU A 74 -17.94 11.34 6.67
C GLU A 74 -17.14 11.82 7.88
N PHE A 75 -15.93 11.29 8.08
CA PHE A 75 -15.07 11.73 9.18
C PHE A 75 -14.05 12.78 8.77
N TYR A 76 -13.61 12.82 7.51
CA TYR A 76 -12.54 13.72 7.07
C TYR A 76 -13.07 15.10 6.74
N ASP A 77 -14.16 15.22 5.97
CA ASP A 77 -14.68 16.50 5.48
C ASP A 77 -15.07 17.48 6.60
N PRO A 78 -15.72 17.03 7.70
CA PRO A 78 -16.09 17.91 8.81
C PRO A 78 -14.89 18.42 9.63
N LEU A 79 -13.70 17.83 9.47
CA LEU A 79 -12.54 18.24 10.27
C LEU A 79 -12.10 19.66 9.92
N PRO A 80 -11.75 20.47 10.93
CA PRO A 80 -11.08 21.74 10.68
C PRO A 80 -9.71 21.49 10.01
N VAL A 81 -9.21 22.49 9.29
CA VAL A 81 -7.96 22.40 8.51
C VAL A 81 -6.80 21.92 9.38
N GLU A 82 -6.69 22.43 10.60
CA GLU A 82 -5.63 22.06 11.54
C GLU A 82 -5.70 20.58 11.93
N ALA A 83 -6.91 20.03 12.10
CA ALA A 83 -7.10 18.61 12.43
C ALA A 83 -6.81 17.71 11.21
N LYS A 84 -7.15 18.16 9.98
CA LYS A 84 -6.76 17.47 8.75
C LYS A 84 -5.24 17.39 8.62
N GLU A 85 -4.55 18.51 8.83
CA GLU A 85 -3.08 18.57 8.82
C GLU A 85 -2.45 17.67 9.89
N GLN A 86 -2.98 17.72 11.12
CA GLN A 86 -2.51 16.86 12.21
C GLN A 86 -2.70 15.37 11.88
N LEU A 87 -3.84 14.98 11.33
CA LEU A 87 -4.10 13.60 10.91
C LEU A 87 -3.10 13.16 9.84
N LYS A 88 -2.89 13.96 8.80
CA LYS A 88 -1.91 13.70 7.74
C LYS A 88 -0.50 13.51 8.33
N GLN A 89 -0.07 14.39 9.23
CA GLN A 89 1.24 14.28 9.89
C GLN A 89 1.35 13.00 10.73
N GLN A 90 0.33 12.65 11.51
CA GLN A 90 0.35 11.43 12.32
C GLN A 90 0.41 10.17 11.45
N ILE A 91 -0.26 10.13 10.30
CA ILE A 91 -0.18 9.00 9.37
C ILE A 91 1.24 8.88 8.80
N LEU A 92 1.89 9.98 8.43
CA LEU A 92 3.29 9.96 7.98
C LEU A 92 4.25 9.48 9.08
N LEU A 93 4.05 9.91 10.33
CA LEU A 93 4.85 9.43 11.47
C LEU A 93 4.71 7.92 11.66
N THR A 94 3.53 7.35 11.41
CA THR A 94 3.30 5.90 11.47
C THR A 94 4.17 5.15 10.45
N LEU A 95 4.35 5.67 9.23
CA LEU A 95 5.24 5.07 8.23
C LEU A 95 6.73 5.14 8.58
N GLN A 96 7.12 6.16 9.35
CA GLN A 96 8.49 6.36 9.83
C GLN A 96 8.85 5.43 11.00
N GLN A 97 7.86 4.76 11.61
CA GLN A 97 8.14 3.78 12.65
C GLN A 97 8.98 2.63 12.09
N ASN A 98 9.89 2.11 12.92
CA ASN A 98 10.78 1.01 12.55
C ASN A 98 10.06 -0.36 12.69
N GLU A 99 8.97 -0.52 11.94
CA GLU A 99 8.22 -1.77 11.85
C GLU A 99 8.78 -2.67 10.74
N ILE A 100 8.50 -3.96 10.79
CA ILE A 100 8.93 -4.95 9.78
C ILE A 100 7.79 -5.94 9.48
N GLY A 101 7.95 -6.76 8.44
CA GLY A 101 7.06 -7.87 8.12
C GLY A 101 5.58 -7.47 7.96
N THR A 102 4.69 -8.25 8.59
CA THR A 102 3.24 -8.09 8.48
C THR A 102 2.75 -6.73 9.00
N MET A 103 3.35 -6.21 10.08
CA MET A 103 2.93 -4.92 10.64
C MET A 103 3.22 -3.76 9.67
N ARG A 104 4.43 -3.71 9.10
CA ARG A 104 4.79 -2.72 8.07
C ARG A 104 3.85 -2.79 6.87
N ARG A 105 3.52 -4.01 6.41
CA ARG A 105 2.56 -4.22 5.31
C ARG A 105 1.20 -3.61 5.60
N LYS A 106 0.63 -3.88 6.78
CA LYS A 106 -0.67 -3.33 7.20
C LYS A 106 -0.66 -1.81 7.32
N ILE A 107 0.44 -1.22 7.79
CA ILE A 107 0.61 0.24 7.81
C ILE A 107 0.60 0.79 6.38
N CYS A 108 1.38 0.20 5.47
CA CYS A 108 1.42 0.61 4.06
C CYS A 108 0.04 0.52 3.40
N GLU A 109 -0.70 -0.57 3.63
CA GLU A 109 -2.06 -0.74 3.12
C GLU A 109 -3.02 0.32 3.66
N MET A 110 -2.97 0.62 4.97
CA MET A 110 -3.80 1.66 5.58
C MET A 110 -3.49 3.04 5.01
N VAL A 111 -2.20 3.37 4.89
CA VAL A 111 -1.76 4.66 4.34
C VAL A 111 -2.14 4.78 2.87
N ALA A 112 -1.92 3.73 2.07
CA ALA A 112 -2.31 3.71 0.66
C ALA A 112 -3.81 3.95 0.49
N GLU A 113 -4.63 3.39 1.39
CA GLU A 113 -6.06 3.64 1.39
C GLU A 113 -6.38 5.13 1.60
N VAL A 114 -5.78 5.76 2.61
CA VAL A 114 -5.96 7.20 2.86
C VAL A 114 -5.51 8.01 1.65
N ALA A 115 -4.34 7.69 1.09
CA ALA A 115 -3.79 8.39 -0.06
C ALA A 115 -4.68 8.30 -1.30
N ARG A 116 -5.41 7.19 -1.49
CA ARG A 116 -6.38 7.02 -2.59
C ARG A 116 -7.54 8.01 -2.49
N PHE A 117 -8.05 8.26 -1.28
CA PHE A 117 -9.15 9.20 -1.07
C PHE A 117 -8.70 10.67 -1.02
N MET A 118 -7.39 10.95 -1.08
CA MET A 118 -6.85 12.31 -1.19
C MET A 118 -6.70 12.77 -2.64
N ILE A 119 -7.21 11.99 -3.59
CA ILE A 119 -7.30 12.38 -5.00
C ILE A 119 -8.75 12.77 -5.23
N ASP A 120 -9.00 14.03 -5.58
CA ASP A 120 -10.34 14.53 -5.86
C ASP A 120 -10.90 13.99 -7.20
N ASP A 121 -12.17 14.27 -7.48
CA ASP A 121 -12.85 13.83 -8.71
C ASP A 121 -12.23 14.42 -9.98
N ASP A 122 -11.55 15.56 -9.86
CA ASP A 122 -10.82 16.21 -10.95
C ASP A 122 -9.41 15.63 -11.14
N GLY A 123 -8.96 14.72 -10.28
CA GLY A 123 -7.63 14.09 -10.31
C GLY A 123 -6.53 14.92 -9.64
N ASN A 124 -6.85 15.90 -8.80
CA ASN A 124 -5.86 16.64 -8.02
C ASN A 124 -5.55 15.91 -6.72
N ASN A 125 -4.26 15.82 -6.39
CA ASN A 125 -3.81 15.26 -5.12
C ASN A 125 -3.80 16.36 -4.04
N GLU A 126 -4.62 16.20 -3.00
CA GLU A 126 -4.76 17.12 -1.86
C GLU A 126 -3.74 16.88 -0.73
N TRP A 127 -2.82 15.94 -0.93
CA TRP A 127 -1.78 15.55 0.02
C TRP A 127 -0.37 15.61 -0.60
N PRO A 128 0.13 16.81 -0.98
CA PRO A 128 1.44 16.96 -1.60
C PRO A 128 2.60 16.50 -0.71
N GLU A 129 2.47 16.61 0.62
CA GLU A 129 3.49 16.15 1.57
C GLU A 129 3.69 14.63 1.48
N PHE A 130 2.65 13.88 1.14
CA PHE A 130 2.74 12.43 0.95
C PHE A 130 3.55 12.06 -0.28
N LEU A 131 3.40 12.80 -1.39
CA LEU A 131 4.22 12.58 -2.58
C LEU A 131 5.70 12.84 -2.30
N GLN A 132 6.01 13.92 -1.57
CA GLN A 132 7.39 14.20 -1.14
C GLN A 132 7.94 13.07 -0.25
N PHE A 133 7.14 12.58 0.69
CA PHE A 133 7.51 11.45 1.54
C PHE A 133 7.74 10.17 0.74
N LEU A 134 6.89 9.89 -0.25
CA LEU A 134 7.01 8.71 -1.11
C LEU A 134 8.32 8.75 -1.91
N PHE A 135 8.67 9.89 -2.49
CA PHE A 135 9.94 10.08 -3.20
C PHE A 135 11.15 9.98 -2.28
N HIS A 136 11.05 10.50 -1.06
CA HIS A 136 12.09 10.34 -0.04
C HIS A 136 12.31 8.86 0.28
N CYS A 137 11.24 8.10 0.52
CA CYS A 137 11.31 6.66 0.79
C CYS A 137 11.91 5.88 -0.38
N ALA A 138 11.48 6.19 -1.61
CA ALA A 138 12.03 5.59 -2.84
C ALA A 138 13.48 6.01 -3.15
N SER A 139 14.03 6.99 -2.45
CA SER A 139 15.43 7.41 -2.61
C SER A 139 16.31 7.04 -1.40
N ALA A 140 15.70 6.61 -0.31
CA ALA A 140 16.39 6.29 0.93
C ALA A 140 17.29 5.05 0.76
N PRO A 141 18.39 4.94 1.53
CA PRO A 141 19.25 3.75 1.52
C PRO A 141 18.62 2.55 2.24
N SER A 142 17.54 2.75 3.01
CA SER A 142 16.85 1.69 3.74
C SER A 142 15.96 0.87 2.82
N VAL A 143 16.25 -0.43 2.72
CA VAL A 143 15.43 -1.42 2.00
C VAL A 143 13.97 -1.35 2.43
N GLN A 144 13.70 -1.19 3.72
CA GLN A 144 12.34 -1.13 4.27
C GLN A 144 11.55 0.09 3.77
N LEU A 145 12.21 1.25 3.63
CA LEU A 145 11.57 2.45 3.08
C LEU A 145 11.34 2.31 1.56
N GLN A 146 12.30 1.73 0.85
CA GLN A 146 12.18 1.44 -0.59
C GLN A 146 11.01 0.50 -0.87
N GLU A 147 10.94 -0.61 -0.13
CA GLU A 147 9.83 -1.57 -0.17
C GLU A 147 8.48 -0.86 0.11
N SER A 148 8.43 -0.04 1.16
CA SER A 148 7.21 0.67 1.55
C SER A 148 6.73 1.60 0.45
N ALA A 149 7.63 2.34 -0.20
CA ALA A 149 7.29 3.23 -1.30
C ALA A 149 6.71 2.46 -2.50
N LEU A 150 7.35 1.36 -2.90
CA LEU A 150 6.89 0.54 -4.02
C LEU A 150 5.56 -0.15 -3.71
N ARG A 151 5.36 -0.64 -2.48
CA ARG A 151 4.10 -1.26 -2.05
C ARG A 151 2.93 -0.28 -2.07
N ILE A 152 3.15 0.94 -1.56
CA ILE A 152 2.16 2.01 -1.59
C ILE A 152 1.84 2.38 -3.04
N PHE A 153 2.86 2.58 -3.88
CA PHE A 153 2.68 2.91 -5.29
C PHE A 153 1.95 1.80 -6.06
N ALA A 154 2.24 0.53 -5.80
CA ALA A 154 1.49 -0.59 -6.36
C ALA A 154 0.02 -0.61 -5.94
N SER A 155 -0.29 -0.13 -4.73
CA SER A 155 -1.66 -0.06 -4.21
C SER A 155 -2.44 1.15 -4.74
N VAL A 156 -1.75 2.23 -5.11
CA VAL A 156 -2.32 3.46 -5.67
C VAL A 156 -1.46 3.93 -6.86
N PRO A 157 -1.48 3.22 -8.00
CA PRO A 157 -0.63 3.55 -9.14
C PRO A 157 -0.93 4.95 -9.71
N GLY A 158 -2.15 5.45 -9.53
CA GLY A 158 -2.60 6.78 -9.96
C GLY A 158 -2.34 7.88 -8.94
N ILE A 159 -1.47 7.68 -7.94
CA ILE A 159 -1.27 8.62 -6.82
C ILE A 159 -0.91 10.05 -7.26
N PHE A 160 -0.34 10.20 -8.45
CA PHE A 160 0.05 11.50 -9.00
C PHE A 160 -1.10 12.26 -9.68
N GLY A 161 -2.24 11.61 -9.95
CA GLY A 161 -3.39 12.23 -10.58
C GLY A 161 -3.03 13.01 -11.86
N ASN A 162 -3.49 14.26 -11.95
CA ASN A 162 -3.20 15.16 -13.09
C ASN A 162 -1.71 15.47 -13.30
N GLN A 163 -0.89 15.27 -12.27
CA GLN A 163 0.55 15.48 -12.33
C GLN A 163 1.30 14.27 -12.88
N GLN A 164 0.62 13.16 -13.17
CA GLN A 164 1.28 11.92 -13.57
C GLN A 164 2.21 12.06 -14.77
N ALA A 165 1.80 12.79 -15.81
CA ALA A 165 2.59 12.99 -17.02
C ALA A 165 3.99 13.57 -16.74
N GLN A 166 4.11 14.51 -15.79
CA GLN A 166 5.39 15.11 -15.42
C GLN A 166 6.28 14.16 -14.61
N HIS A 167 5.67 13.17 -13.94
CA HIS A 167 6.34 12.20 -13.09
C HIS A 167 6.70 10.89 -13.81
N LEU A 168 6.20 10.64 -15.03
CA LEU A 168 6.52 9.43 -15.81
C LEU A 168 8.03 9.13 -15.90
N PRO A 169 8.92 10.10 -16.19
CA PRO A 169 10.35 9.82 -16.25
C PRO A 169 10.92 9.36 -14.91
N LEU A 170 10.45 9.93 -13.80
CA LEU A 170 10.89 9.60 -12.45
C LEU A 170 10.36 8.23 -12.01
N ILE A 171 9.11 7.91 -12.33
CA ILE A 171 8.52 6.58 -12.09
C ILE A 171 9.31 5.53 -12.87
N LYS A 172 9.60 5.78 -14.15
CA LYS A 172 10.40 4.86 -14.97
C LYS A 172 11.79 4.66 -14.37
N GLN A 173 12.49 5.74 -14.02
CA GLN A 173 13.81 5.66 -13.40
C GLN A 173 13.81 4.85 -12.10
N MET A 174 12.81 5.06 -11.25
CA MET A 174 12.61 4.31 -10.01
C MET A 174 12.42 2.81 -10.29
N LEU A 175 11.53 2.44 -11.22
CA LEU A 175 11.30 1.04 -11.58
C LEU A 175 12.54 0.41 -12.22
N CYS A 176 13.25 1.10 -13.12
CA CYS A 176 14.53 0.63 -13.67
C CYS A 176 15.53 0.28 -12.57
N LYS A 177 15.72 1.19 -11.60
CA LYS A 177 16.63 1.00 -10.47
C LYS A 177 16.25 -0.22 -9.63
N TYR A 178 14.96 -0.37 -9.31
CA TYR A 178 14.51 -1.41 -8.39
C TYR A 178 14.22 -2.76 -9.03
N LEU A 179 14.19 -2.84 -10.36
CA LEU A 179 14.20 -4.11 -11.10
C LEU A 179 15.63 -4.64 -11.32
N ASP A 180 16.68 -3.87 -11.03
CA ASP A 180 18.08 -4.28 -11.21
C ASP A 180 18.48 -5.45 -10.29
N PRO A 181 19.36 -6.40 -10.70
CA PRO A 181 19.73 -7.54 -9.87
C PRO A 181 20.43 -7.16 -8.57
N SER A 182 21.05 -5.98 -8.52
CA SER A 182 21.74 -5.48 -7.32
C SER A 182 20.78 -5.00 -6.21
N SER A 183 19.51 -4.78 -6.54
CA SER A 183 18.48 -4.41 -5.56
C SER A 183 18.10 -5.60 -4.69
N ASP A 184 17.67 -5.33 -3.46
CA ASP A 184 17.15 -6.34 -2.53
C ASP A 184 15.97 -7.12 -3.15
N GLN A 185 15.87 -8.42 -2.85
CA GLN A 185 14.87 -9.31 -3.44
C GLN A 185 13.43 -8.83 -3.23
N GLU A 186 13.07 -8.43 -2.01
CA GLU A 186 11.70 -7.98 -1.71
C GLU A 186 11.41 -6.66 -2.44
N VAL A 187 12.41 -5.78 -2.55
CA VAL A 187 12.30 -4.54 -3.32
C VAL A 187 12.07 -4.83 -4.81
N ARG A 188 12.76 -5.82 -5.39
CA ARG A 188 12.51 -6.26 -6.77
C ARG A 188 11.09 -6.79 -6.95
N PHE A 189 10.58 -7.57 -6.00
CA PHE A 189 9.22 -8.10 -6.06
C PHE A 189 8.17 -6.98 -5.96
N GLN A 190 8.36 -6.01 -5.06
CA GLN A 190 7.47 -4.85 -5.00
C GLN A 190 7.59 -3.96 -6.25
N ALA A 191 8.76 -3.87 -6.88
CA ALA A 191 8.92 -3.17 -8.15
C ALA A 191 8.15 -3.83 -9.30
N VAL A 192 8.12 -5.18 -9.35
CA VAL A 192 7.27 -5.91 -10.30
C VAL A 192 5.78 -5.63 -10.04
N ARG A 193 5.34 -5.69 -8.77
CA ARG A 193 3.95 -5.36 -8.39
C ARG A 193 3.56 -3.94 -8.78
N ALA A 194 4.44 -2.97 -8.50
CA ALA A 194 4.28 -1.58 -8.88
C ALA A 194 4.20 -1.40 -10.40
N TYR A 195 5.10 -2.03 -11.16
CA TYR A 195 5.07 -2.00 -12.61
C TYR A 195 3.76 -2.56 -13.16
N GLY A 196 3.35 -3.77 -12.73
CA GLY A 196 2.14 -4.40 -13.22
C GLY A 196 0.88 -3.58 -12.91
N ALA A 197 0.73 -3.11 -11.68
CA ALA A 197 -0.38 -2.23 -11.28
C ALA A 197 -0.40 -0.93 -12.10
N PHE A 198 0.76 -0.32 -12.35
CA PHE A 198 0.87 0.89 -13.15
C PHE A 198 0.48 0.65 -14.61
N ILE A 199 0.98 -0.41 -15.25
CA ILE A 199 0.63 -0.72 -16.64
C ILE A 199 -0.86 -1.08 -16.79
N LEU A 200 -1.43 -1.81 -15.83
CA LEU A 200 -2.85 -2.16 -15.80
C LEU A 200 -3.75 -0.92 -15.66
N LEU A 201 -3.34 0.07 -14.86
CA LEU A 201 -4.04 1.35 -14.77
C LEU A 201 -4.10 2.08 -16.13
N HIS A 202 -3.07 1.88 -16.96
CA HIS A 202 -2.88 2.56 -18.26
C HIS A 202 -3.26 1.66 -19.45
N ASP A 203 -4.23 0.76 -19.27
CA ASP A 203 -4.65 -0.23 -20.28
C ASP A 203 -4.96 0.39 -21.65
N LYS A 204 -5.51 1.60 -21.67
CA LYS A 204 -5.90 2.37 -22.87
C LYS A 204 -4.84 3.35 -23.35
N GLU A 205 -3.77 3.58 -22.61
CA GLU A 205 -2.75 4.59 -22.91
C GLU A 205 -1.51 3.95 -23.56
N GLU A 206 -1.58 3.74 -24.88
CA GLU A 206 -0.51 3.05 -25.65
C GLU A 206 0.86 3.74 -25.55
N ASP A 207 0.91 5.06 -25.46
CA ASP A 207 2.19 5.80 -25.37
C ASP A 207 2.88 5.57 -24.02
N VAL A 208 2.12 5.51 -22.92
CA VAL A 208 2.64 5.14 -21.59
C VAL A 208 3.14 3.70 -21.64
N LYS A 209 2.34 2.75 -22.13
CA LYS A 209 2.76 1.35 -22.24
C LYS A 209 4.04 1.19 -23.06
N ARG A 210 4.16 1.90 -24.19
CA ARG A 210 5.37 1.90 -25.03
C ARG A 210 6.58 2.45 -24.29
N GLN A 211 6.42 3.50 -23.48
CA GLN A 211 7.51 4.10 -22.71
C GLN A 211 8.10 3.15 -21.67
N PHE A 212 7.33 2.18 -21.17
CA PHE A 212 7.75 1.25 -20.11
C PHE A 212 8.03 -0.18 -20.61
N ALA A 213 7.77 -0.47 -21.89
CA ALA A 213 7.87 -1.82 -22.47
C ALA A 213 9.28 -2.44 -22.37
N ASP A 214 10.34 -1.64 -22.30
CA ASP A 214 11.72 -2.08 -22.11
C ASP A 214 11.98 -2.74 -20.75
N LEU A 215 11.10 -2.51 -19.76
CA LEU A 215 11.21 -3.13 -18.42
C LEU A 215 10.55 -4.50 -18.35
N LEU A 216 9.64 -4.81 -19.27
CA LEU A 216 8.86 -6.05 -19.26
C LEU A 216 9.71 -7.34 -19.27
N PRO A 217 10.80 -7.47 -20.05
CA PRO A 217 11.64 -8.67 -20.00
C PRO A 217 12.17 -8.94 -18.59
N ARG A 218 12.53 -7.87 -17.87
CA ARG A 218 13.05 -8.00 -16.51
C ARG A 218 11.95 -8.37 -15.51
N VAL A 219 10.74 -7.86 -15.71
CA VAL A 219 9.57 -8.22 -14.91
C VAL A 219 9.24 -9.70 -15.06
N ILE A 220 9.28 -10.23 -16.28
CA ILE A 220 9.06 -11.66 -16.56
C ILE A 220 10.13 -12.51 -15.86
N LEU A 221 11.41 -12.13 -15.98
CA LEU A 221 12.51 -12.86 -15.34
C LEU A 221 12.36 -12.95 -13.81
N ILE A 222 12.09 -11.81 -13.15
CA ILE A 222 11.89 -11.78 -11.69
C ILE A 222 10.65 -12.59 -11.29
N THR A 223 9.61 -12.60 -12.13
CA THR A 223 8.43 -13.44 -11.91
C THR A 223 8.82 -14.92 -11.94
N ALA A 224 9.60 -15.35 -12.93
CA ALA A 224 10.11 -16.72 -13.04
C ALA A 224 10.89 -17.12 -11.78
N GLU A 225 11.85 -16.27 -11.36
CA GLU A 225 12.65 -16.47 -10.16
C GLU A 225 11.75 -16.66 -8.91
N SER A 226 10.67 -15.88 -8.79
CA SER A 226 9.74 -15.97 -7.65
C SER A 226 8.98 -17.30 -7.62
N VAL A 227 8.70 -17.88 -8.78
CA VAL A 227 7.98 -19.16 -8.90
C VAL A 227 8.93 -20.32 -8.65
N GLU A 228 10.13 -20.30 -9.25
CA GLU A 228 11.16 -21.32 -9.02
C GLU A 228 11.56 -21.44 -7.54
N GLN A 229 11.56 -20.32 -6.81
CA GLN A 229 11.84 -20.28 -5.38
C GLN A 229 10.66 -20.73 -4.50
N CYS A 230 9.52 -21.10 -5.10
CA CYS A 230 8.27 -21.44 -4.41
C CYS A 230 7.84 -20.34 -3.43
N ASP A 231 8.01 -19.06 -3.79
CA ASP A 231 7.65 -17.96 -2.91
C ASP A 231 6.11 -17.94 -2.70
N PRO A 232 5.62 -17.90 -1.44
CA PRO A 232 4.18 -17.82 -1.16
C PRO A 232 3.53 -16.53 -1.68
N SER A 233 4.35 -15.50 -1.96
CA SER A 233 3.98 -14.24 -2.59
C SER A 233 4.47 -14.15 -4.05
N ASN A 234 4.58 -15.29 -4.74
CA ASN A 234 4.98 -15.31 -6.16
C ASN A 234 4.14 -14.36 -7.03
N LEU A 235 4.73 -13.98 -8.15
CA LEU A 235 4.26 -12.89 -8.99
C LEU A 235 3.45 -13.40 -10.20
N MET A 236 3.18 -14.70 -10.27
CA MET A 236 2.52 -15.31 -11.43
C MET A 236 1.11 -14.76 -11.66
N GLN A 237 0.31 -14.58 -10.59
CA GLN A 237 -1.03 -14.01 -10.73
C GLN A 237 -1.00 -12.62 -11.36
N LEU A 238 -0.02 -11.78 -11.00
CA LEU A 238 0.12 -10.45 -11.61
C LEU A 238 0.44 -10.56 -13.10
N LEU A 239 1.29 -11.50 -13.49
CA LEU A 239 1.64 -11.72 -14.90
C LEU A 239 0.42 -12.20 -15.71
N ILE A 240 -0.43 -13.05 -15.10
CA ILE A 240 -1.71 -13.48 -15.66
C ILE A 240 -2.64 -12.27 -15.84
N ASP A 241 -2.84 -11.47 -14.80
CA ASP A 241 -3.69 -10.27 -14.85
C ASP A 241 -3.23 -9.30 -15.94
N MET A 242 -1.91 -9.12 -16.10
CA MET A 242 -1.32 -8.33 -17.18
C MET A 242 -1.57 -8.95 -18.56
N ALA A 243 -1.41 -10.26 -18.71
CA ALA A 243 -1.67 -10.94 -19.98
C ALA A 243 -3.14 -10.79 -20.41
N GLU A 244 -4.08 -10.81 -19.45
CA GLU A 244 -5.50 -10.59 -19.68
C GLU A 244 -5.84 -9.13 -20.00
N GLY A 245 -5.34 -8.18 -19.19
CA GLY A 245 -5.68 -6.77 -19.29
C GLY A 245 -4.93 -6.02 -20.40
N VAL A 246 -3.67 -6.37 -20.65
CA VAL A 246 -2.75 -5.62 -21.53
C VAL A 246 -1.96 -6.52 -22.48
N ALA A 247 -2.54 -7.62 -22.98
CA ALA A 247 -1.91 -8.61 -23.87
C ALA A 247 -0.96 -8.05 -24.96
N LYS A 248 -1.26 -6.87 -25.52
CA LYS A 248 -0.46 -6.21 -26.56
C LYS A 248 0.96 -5.81 -26.14
N VAL A 249 1.28 -5.80 -24.84
CA VAL A 249 2.64 -5.47 -24.37
C VAL A 249 3.60 -6.66 -24.47
N PHE A 250 3.07 -7.88 -24.54
CA PHE A 250 3.83 -9.15 -24.53
C PHE A 250 4.40 -9.66 -25.86
N PRO A 251 3.96 -9.26 -27.08
CA PRO A 251 4.48 -9.84 -28.31
C PRO A 251 6.00 -9.86 -28.46
N PRO A 252 6.76 -8.83 -28.03
CA PRO A 252 8.22 -8.87 -28.09
C PRO A 252 8.87 -9.88 -27.14
N GLN A 253 8.14 -10.40 -26.14
CA GLN A 253 8.64 -11.28 -25.08
C GLN A 253 7.88 -12.63 -25.03
N LEU A 254 7.02 -12.92 -26.01
CA LEU A 254 6.16 -14.11 -26.01
C LEU A 254 6.95 -15.41 -25.77
N GLU A 255 8.12 -15.56 -26.39
CA GLU A 255 8.98 -16.75 -26.23
C GLU A 255 9.41 -16.95 -24.76
N GLN A 256 9.85 -15.88 -24.08
CA GLN A 256 10.25 -15.93 -22.67
C GLN A 256 9.08 -16.24 -21.74
N VAL A 257 7.88 -15.72 -22.06
CA VAL A 257 6.66 -16.02 -21.30
C VAL A 257 6.25 -17.48 -21.49
N PHE A 258 6.32 -17.99 -22.73
CA PHE A 258 6.00 -19.39 -23.02
C PHE A 258 6.97 -20.35 -22.32
N GLU A 259 8.27 -20.06 -22.32
CA GLU A 259 9.26 -20.86 -21.59
C GLU A 259 8.96 -20.90 -20.09
N LEU A 260 8.63 -19.76 -19.48
CA LEU A 260 8.24 -19.68 -18.07
C LEU A 260 7.03 -20.56 -17.76
N CYS A 261 5.94 -20.41 -18.53
CA CYS A 261 4.73 -21.21 -18.33
C CYS A 261 4.93 -22.72 -18.55
N MET A 262 5.88 -23.11 -19.41
CA MET A 262 6.18 -24.51 -19.71
C MET A 262 7.07 -25.17 -18.65
N ASN A 263 7.88 -24.40 -17.92
CA ASN A 263 8.72 -24.92 -16.84
C ASN A 263 7.96 -25.11 -15.50
N ASP A 264 6.79 -24.47 -15.36
CA ASP A 264 5.90 -24.57 -14.19
C ASP A 264 4.83 -25.68 -14.30
N LEU A 265 4.78 -26.42 -15.44
CA LEU A 265 3.94 -27.60 -15.69
C LEU A 265 4.69 -28.90 -15.37
#